data_AF-A0A520EAZ4-F1
#
_entry.id   AF-A0A520EAZ4-F1
#
_cell.length_a   1.000
_cell.length_b   1.000
_cell.length_c   1.000
_cell.angle_alpha   90.00
_cell.angle_beta   90.00
_cell.angle_gamma   90.00
#
_symmetry.space_group_name_H-M   'P 1'
#
loop_
_entity.id
_entity.type
_entity.pdbx_description
1 polymer ?
#
loop_
_entity_poly.entity_id
_entity_poly.type
_entity_poly.pdbx_seq_one_letter_code
_entity_poly.pdbx_strand_id
1 'polypeptide(L)'
;MTVAANNPRPRNRVLVILLVVIAVLVAALVGGELYVRNQVKTCMADQFQSELGSQVDVGLSWKPVLLQAVDKKVPYISIDSDDSSFGPATGMQVHAKVNDINLQPSAGNSGTIGSSSADVTWSTAGILATLQEQTFGGLVSGVTADSSAGTLAFDVGPVGLAKLTVKPTVTNGVVDVQTVGAEILGLGLPTDLVDGIVQTLTDSLQTYPLDMK
;
A
#
# COMPACT_ATOMS: atom_id res chain seq x y z
N MET A 1 -74.29 6.21 41.23
CA MET A 1 -72.85 6.57 41.26
C MET A 1 -72.05 5.29 41.26
N THR A 2 -71.27 5.02 40.23
CA THR A 2 -69.93 4.37 40.30
C THR A 2 -69.31 4.41 38.89
N VAL A 3 -68.15 5.06 38.80
CA VAL A 3 -67.36 5.28 37.59
C VAL A 3 -66.39 4.11 37.42
N ALA A 4 -66.41 3.43 36.28
CA ALA A 4 -65.37 2.45 35.93
C ALA A 4 -64.15 3.19 35.37
N ALA A 5 -63.03 3.10 36.09
CA ALA A 5 -61.76 3.70 35.72
C ALA A 5 -61.17 3.02 34.49
N ASN A 6 -60.93 3.80 33.44
CA ASN A 6 -60.26 3.34 32.22
C ASN A 6 -58.75 3.32 32.47
N ASN A 7 -58.19 2.13 32.73
CA ASN A 7 -56.77 1.96 33.02
C ASN A 7 -55.95 2.01 31.70
N PRO A 8 -54.98 2.93 31.52
CA PRO A 8 -54.22 3.01 30.28
C PRO A 8 -53.30 1.80 30.13
N ARG A 9 -53.44 1.09 29.01
CA ARG A 9 -52.76 -0.18 28.71
C ARG A 9 -51.21 -0.05 28.76
N PRO A 10 -50.46 -1.01 29.31
CA PRO A 10 -48.99 -0.99 29.48
C PRO A 10 -48.17 -1.13 28.18
N ARG A 11 -48.82 -1.06 27.01
CA ARG A 11 -48.21 -1.36 25.70
C ARG A 11 -47.02 -0.45 25.37
N ASN A 12 -47.01 0.78 25.90
CA ASN A 12 -45.92 1.73 25.65
C ASN A 12 -44.66 1.42 26.48
N ARG A 13 -44.80 0.87 27.70
CA ARG A 13 -43.64 0.54 28.55
C ARG A 13 -42.85 -0.65 28.03
N VAL A 14 -43.54 -1.69 27.55
CA VAL A 14 -42.89 -2.86 26.93
C VAL A 14 -42.18 -2.46 25.63
N LEU A 15 -42.81 -1.61 24.81
CA LEU A 15 -42.19 -1.04 23.61
C LEU A 15 -40.94 -0.22 23.94
N VAL A 16 -41.00 0.63 24.97
CA VAL A 16 -39.84 1.42 25.41
C VAL A 16 -38.70 0.52 25.91
N ILE A 17 -39.00 -0.50 26.74
CA ILE A 17 -37.99 -1.45 27.22
C ILE A 17 -37.36 -2.20 26.04
N LEU A 18 -38.16 -2.69 25.10
CA LEU A 18 -37.67 -3.37 23.89
C LEU A 18 -36.73 -2.46 23.08
N LEU A 19 -37.14 -1.21 22.84
CA LEU A 19 -36.33 -0.24 22.11
C LEU A 19 -35.01 0.06 22.83
N VAL A 20 -35.03 0.19 24.16
CA VAL A 20 -33.81 0.39 24.96
C VAL A 20 -32.88 -0.83 24.85
N VAL A 21 -33.42 -2.04 24.95
CA VAL A 21 -32.61 -3.27 24.79
C VAL A 21 -31.99 -3.35 23.41
N ILE A 22 -32.76 -3.05 22.35
CA ILE A 22 -32.23 -3.00 20.97
C ILE A 22 -31.13 -1.93 20.87
N ALA A 23 -31.35 -0.74 21.41
CA ALA A 23 -30.36 0.33 21.38
C ALA A 23 -29.05 -0.05 22.09
N VAL A 24 -29.14 -0.72 23.25
CA VAL A 24 -27.95 -1.23 23.97
C VAL A 24 -27.23 -2.30 23.18
N LEU A 25 -27.96 -3.24 22.55
CA LEU A 25 -27.35 -4.27 21.70
C LEU A 25 -26.65 -3.65 20.48
N VAL A 26 -27.28 -2.67 19.84
CA VAL A 26 -26.66 -1.92 18.72
C VAL A 26 -25.41 -1.18 19.19
N ALA A 27 -25.46 -0.51 20.34
CA ALA A 27 -24.30 0.18 20.90
C ALA A 27 -23.14 -0.79 21.20
N ALA A 28 -23.43 -1.97 21.76
CA ALA A 28 -22.42 -3.00 22.02
C ALA A 28 -21.81 -3.54 20.72
N LEU A 29 -22.62 -3.77 19.68
CA LEU A 29 -22.13 -4.21 18.37
C LEU A 29 -21.24 -3.16 17.71
N VAL A 30 -21.64 -1.88 17.74
CA VAL A 30 -20.84 -0.78 17.20
C VAL A 30 -19.53 -0.62 17.97
N GLY A 31 -19.57 -0.68 19.30
CA GLY A 31 -18.37 -0.61 20.14
C GLY A 31 -17.41 -1.78 19.88
N GLY A 32 -17.93 -3.00 19.80
CA GLY A 32 -17.14 -4.19 19.49
C GLY A 32 -16.51 -4.14 18.09
N GLU A 33 -17.27 -3.70 17.09
CA GLU A 33 -16.78 -3.52 15.72
C GLU A 33 -15.64 -2.51 15.64
N LEU A 34 -15.78 -1.33 16.27
CA LEU A 34 -14.71 -0.31 16.29
C LEU A 34 -13.44 -0.83 16.96
N TYR A 35 -13.59 -1.55 18.08
CA TYR A 35 -12.46 -2.15 18.79
C TYR A 35 -11.73 -3.18 17.93
N VAL A 36 -12.47 -4.13 17.33
CA VAL A 36 -11.90 -5.16 16.45
C VAL A 36 -11.25 -4.54 15.22
N ARG A 37 -11.91 -3.57 14.58
CA ARG A 37 -11.38 -2.88 13.40
C ARG A 37 -10.07 -2.17 13.70
N ASN A 38 -9.97 -1.50 14.86
CA ASN A 38 -8.74 -0.85 15.28
C ASN A 38 -7.62 -1.86 15.52
N GLN A 39 -7.93 -2.95 16.23
CA GLN A 39 -6.94 -4.00 16.53
C GLN A 39 -6.40 -4.67 15.25
N VAL A 40 -7.28 -4.95 14.28
CA VAL A 40 -6.88 -5.56 13.00
C VAL A 40 -6.00 -4.60 12.19
N LYS A 41 -6.36 -3.31 12.12
CA LYS A 41 -5.54 -2.28 11.45
C LYS A 41 -4.14 -2.21 12.03
N THR A 42 -4.01 -2.10 13.35
CA THR A 42 -2.70 -2.05 14.02
C THR A 42 -1.89 -3.31 13.77
N CYS A 43 -2.48 -4.49 13.93
CA CYS A 43 -1.77 -5.75 13.70
C CYS A 43 -1.29 -5.91 12.25
N MET A 44 -2.09 -5.49 11.27
CA MET A 44 -1.68 -5.51 9.86
C MET A 44 -0.59 -4.49 9.57
N ALA A 45 -0.73 -3.26 10.09
CA ALA A 45 0.28 -2.22 9.97
C ALA A 45 1.63 -2.67 10.55
N ASP A 46 1.64 -3.26 11.75
CA ASP A 46 2.86 -3.78 12.40
C ASP A 46 3.53 -4.90 11.56
N GLN A 47 2.72 -5.83 11.02
CA GLN A 47 3.25 -6.91 10.18
C GLN A 47 3.84 -6.37 8.87
N PHE A 48 3.13 -5.44 8.20
CA PHE A 48 3.64 -4.81 6.99
C PHE A 48 4.86 -3.96 7.26
N GLN A 49 4.92 -3.27 8.39
CA GLN A 49 6.10 -2.51 8.80
C GLN A 49 7.32 -3.41 8.98
N SER A 50 7.14 -4.62 9.51
CA SER A 50 8.24 -5.59 9.65
C SER A 50 8.74 -6.13 8.32
N GLU A 51 7.88 -6.27 7.32
CA GLU A 51 8.22 -6.82 5.99
C GLU A 51 8.74 -5.73 5.05
N LEU A 52 8.17 -4.53 5.12
CA LEU A 52 8.43 -3.42 4.21
C LEU A 52 9.41 -2.39 4.80
N GLY A 53 9.75 -2.48 6.08
CA GLY A 53 10.74 -1.61 6.72
C GLY A 53 10.28 -0.18 6.99
N SER A 54 9.02 0.17 6.68
CA SER A 54 8.44 1.51 6.85
C SER A 54 7.06 1.46 7.50
N GLN A 55 6.59 2.59 8.04
CA GLN A 55 5.24 2.62 8.61
C GLN A 55 4.21 2.62 7.49
N VAL A 56 3.16 1.81 7.66
CA VAL A 56 2.12 1.61 6.66
C VAL A 56 0.76 1.79 7.34
N ASP A 57 -0.11 2.60 6.75
CA ASP A 57 -1.52 2.66 7.13
C ASP A 57 -2.33 1.65 6.34
N VAL A 58 -3.26 0.99 7.02
CA VAL A 58 -4.13 -0.03 6.43
C VAL A 58 -5.57 0.44 6.49
N GLY A 59 -6.17 0.65 5.32
CA GLY A 59 -7.58 0.94 5.15
C GLY A 59 -8.41 -0.34 5.04
N LEU A 60 -9.47 -0.44 5.84
CA LEU A 60 -10.43 -1.54 5.77
C LEU A 60 -11.74 -1.05 5.15
N SER A 61 -12.46 -1.95 4.49
CA SER A 61 -13.75 -1.66 3.86
C SER A 61 -14.79 -1.02 4.79
N TRP A 62 -15.82 -0.42 4.19
CA TRP A 62 -16.98 0.15 4.90
C TRP A 62 -17.81 -0.89 5.67
N LYS A 63 -17.65 -2.17 5.33
CA LYS A 63 -18.42 -3.26 5.91
C LYS A 63 -17.87 -3.60 7.31
N PRO A 64 -18.72 -3.96 8.29
CA PRO A 64 -18.24 -4.39 9.61
C PRO A 64 -17.34 -5.62 9.51
N VAL A 65 -16.15 -5.58 10.11
CA VAL A 65 -15.17 -6.68 10.19
C VAL A 65 -15.82 -7.93 10.77
N LEU A 66 -16.65 -7.81 11.81
CA LEU A 66 -17.36 -8.94 12.38
C LEU A 66 -18.28 -9.64 11.37
N LEU A 67 -18.91 -8.87 10.48
CA LEU A 67 -19.77 -9.42 9.43
C LEU A 67 -18.94 -10.07 8.31
N GLN A 68 -17.79 -9.46 7.97
CA GLN A 68 -16.81 -10.01 7.02
C GLN A 68 -16.21 -11.32 7.50
N ALA A 69 -16.02 -11.50 8.81
CA ALA A 69 -15.52 -12.73 9.39
C ALA A 69 -16.49 -13.92 9.23
N VAL A 70 -17.79 -13.63 9.16
CA VAL A 70 -18.86 -14.62 8.96
C VAL A 70 -19.00 -15.00 7.49
N ASP A 71 -19.19 -14.03 6.60
CA ASP A 71 -19.43 -14.33 5.18
C ASP A 71 -18.15 -14.50 4.35
N LYS A 72 -16.99 -14.24 4.96
CA LYS A 72 -15.65 -14.35 4.38
C LYS A 72 -15.44 -13.46 3.16
N LYS A 73 -16.20 -12.38 3.03
CA LYS A 73 -16.09 -11.43 1.91
C LYS A 73 -15.61 -10.08 2.41
N VAL A 74 -14.46 -9.66 1.92
CA VAL A 74 -13.84 -8.36 2.21
C VAL A 74 -13.92 -7.49 0.94
N PRO A 75 -14.78 -6.45 0.91
CA PRO A 75 -14.98 -5.62 -0.26
C PRO A 75 -13.70 -4.97 -0.79
N TYR A 76 -12.87 -4.42 0.11
CA TYR A 76 -11.57 -3.89 -0.25
C TYR A 76 -10.65 -3.76 0.97
N ILE A 77 -9.35 -3.76 0.70
CA ILE A 77 -8.27 -3.35 1.62
C ILE A 77 -7.42 -2.32 0.87
N SER A 78 -7.04 -1.23 1.53
CA SER A 78 -6.02 -0.31 1.04
C SER A 78 -4.79 -0.33 1.93
N ILE A 79 -3.65 -0.08 1.33
CA ILE A 79 -2.34 -0.05 1.95
C ILE A 79 -1.68 1.24 1.48
N ASP A 80 -1.32 2.10 2.42
CA ASP A 80 -0.79 3.43 2.17
C ASP A 80 0.53 3.57 2.95
N SER A 81 1.66 3.82 2.28
CA SER A 81 2.95 4.03 2.97
C SER A 81 3.11 5.46 3.47
N ASP A 82 3.91 5.66 4.53
CA ASP A 82 4.07 6.94 5.26
C ASP A 82 5.11 7.92 4.67
N ASP A 83 5.38 7.85 3.36
CA ASP A 83 6.34 8.69 2.62
C ASP A 83 7.83 8.55 3.02
N SER A 84 8.15 7.70 4.01
CA SER A 84 9.51 7.60 4.55
C SER A 84 10.41 6.68 3.71
N SER A 85 9.99 5.44 3.51
CA SER A 85 10.65 4.44 2.69
C SER A 85 9.66 3.34 2.30
N PHE A 86 10.04 2.49 1.36
CA PHE A 86 9.34 1.25 1.06
C PHE A 86 10.36 0.22 0.62
N GLY A 87 10.55 -0.82 1.45
CA GLY A 87 11.65 -1.77 1.31
C GLY A 87 13.01 -1.04 1.33
N PRO A 88 13.91 -1.31 0.37
CA PRO A 88 15.18 -0.60 0.27
C PRO A 88 15.05 0.81 -0.33
N ALA A 89 13.87 1.21 -0.82
CA ALA A 89 13.68 2.47 -1.51
C ALA A 89 13.34 3.62 -0.54
N THR A 90 14.25 4.56 -0.39
CA THR A 90 14.06 5.76 0.43
C THR A 90 13.19 6.79 -0.30
N GLY A 91 12.23 7.40 0.41
CA GLY A 91 11.37 8.46 -0.13
C GLY A 91 10.39 8.00 -1.22
N MET A 92 9.97 6.74 -1.16
CA MET A 92 8.97 6.14 -2.05
C MET A 92 7.61 6.03 -1.34
N GLN A 93 6.58 6.60 -1.96
CA GLN A 93 5.19 6.51 -1.53
C GLN A 93 4.46 5.47 -2.38
N VAL A 94 3.70 4.59 -1.73
CA VAL A 94 2.94 3.52 -2.38
C VAL A 94 1.50 3.55 -1.86
N HIS A 95 0.55 3.61 -2.79
CA HIS A 95 -0.87 3.44 -2.53
C HIS A 95 -1.34 2.19 -3.26
N ALA A 96 -1.65 1.13 -2.53
CA ALA A 96 -2.17 -0.11 -3.09
C ALA A 96 -3.60 -0.36 -2.64
N LYS A 97 -4.43 -0.90 -3.52
CA LYS A 97 -5.80 -1.27 -3.23
C LYS A 97 -6.14 -2.62 -3.85
N VAL A 98 -6.74 -3.49 -3.04
CA VAL A 98 -7.23 -4.79 -3.47
C VAL A 98 -8.74 -4.81 -3.26
N ASN A 99 -9.50 -5.22 -4.27
CA ASN A 99 -10.96 -5.26 -4.25
C ASN A 99 -11.48 -6.69 -4.40
N ASP A 100 -12.69 -6.91 -3.89
CA ASP A 100 -13.46 -8.15 -4.01
C ASP A 100 -12.71 -9.39 -3.53
N ILE A 101 -12.21 -9.32 -2.30
CA ILE A 101 -11.47 -10.40 -1.65
C ILE A 101 -12.49 -11.41 -1.08
N ASN A 102 -12.37 -12.65 -1.49
CA ASN A 102 -13.19 -13.76 -1.00
C ASN A 102 -12.28 -14.79 -0.33
N LEU A 103 -12.39 -14.91 0.99
CA LEU A 103 -11.59 -15.79 1.84
C LEU A 103 -12.22 -17.19 2.01
N GLN A 104 -13.20 -17.56 1.18
CA GLN A 104 -13.78 -18.88 1.22
C GLN A 104 -12.81 -19.90 0.59
N PRO A 105 -12.43 -20.96 1.33
CA PRO A 105 -11.56 -21.98 0.79
C PRO A 105 -12.27 -22.70 -0.35
N SER A 106 -11.62 -22.75 -1.50
CA SER A 106 -12.01 -23.58 -2.65
C SER A 106 -10.85 -24.52 -2.97
N ALA A 107 -11.11 -25.64 -3.64
CA ALA A 107 -10.15 -26.74 -3.77
C ALA A 107 -8.75 -26.27 -4.20
N GLY A 108 -7.81 -26.23 -3.25
CA GLY A 108 -6.41 -25.82 -3.45
C GLY A 108 -6.09 -24.34 -3.26
N ASN A 109 -7.07 -23.45 -2.99
CA ASN A 109 -6.82 -22.02 -2.82
C ASN A 109 -7.46 -21.43 -1.55
N SER A 110 -6.73 -20.58 -0.84
CA SER A 110 -7.16 -19.95 0.42
C SER A 110 -8.13 -18.78 0.22
N GLY A 111 -8.39 -18.39 -1.04
CA GLY A 111 -9.33 -17.35 -1.40
C GLY A 111 -9.22 -16.92 -2.87
N THR A 112 -9.93 -15.86 -3.25
CA THR A 112 -9.82 -15.21 -4.57
C THR A 112 -9.82 -13.69 -4.41
N ILE A 113 -9.20 -13.00 -5.36
CA ILE A 113 -9.16 -11.54 -5.46
C ILE A 113 -9.79 -11.16 -6.79
N GLY A 114 -10.68 -10.17 -6.81
CA GLY A 114 -11.30 -9.70 -8.05
C GLY A 114 -10.39 -8.76 -8.83
N SER A 115 -9.85 -7.72 -8.18
CA SER A 115 -8.92 -6.77 -8.81
C SER A 115 -7.94 -6.15 -7.83
N SER A 116 -6.80 -5.69 -8.32
CA SER A 116 -5.80 -4.94 -7.59
C SER A 116 -5.32 -3.73 -8.40
N SER A 117 -4.90 -2.68 -7.69
CA SER A 117 -4.24 -1.50 -8.26
C SER A 117 -3.16 -1.02 -7.31
N ALA A 118 -2.08 -0.46 -7.86
CA ALA A 118 -1.02 0.17 -7.08
C ALA A 118 -0.53 1.42 -7.82
N ASP A 119 -0.44 2.53 -7.08
CA ASP A 119 0.11 3.79 -7.52
C ASP A 119 1.39 4.05 -6.73
N VAL A 120 2.49 4.33 -7.43
CA VAL A 120 3.81 4.56 -6.82
C VAL A 120 4.31 5.95 -7.19
N THR A 121 4.71 6.72 -6.19
CA THR A 121 5.35 8.02 -6.35
C THR A 121 6.72 8.00 -5.69
N TRP A 122 7.77 8.27 -6.46
CA TRP A 122 9.14 8.28 -5.96
C TRP A 122 9.86 9.57 -6.33
N SER A 123 10.34 10.29 -5.32
CA SER A 123 11.07 11.53 -5.55
C SER A 123 12.48 11.27 -6.11
N THR A 124 12.99 12.18 -6.95
CA THR A 124 14.37 12.07 -7.46
C THR A 124 15.40 12.12 -6.34
N ALA A 125 15.12 12.85 -5.26
CA ALA A 125 15.94 12.86 -4.04
C ALA A 125 15.96 11.49 -3.35
N GLY A 126 14.80 10.81 -3.26
CA GLY A 126 14.69 9.46 -2.73
C GLY A 126 15.43 8.42 -3.58
N ILE A 127 15.30 8.51 -4.91
CA ILE A 127 16.06 7.67 -5.85
C ILE A 127 17.56 7.87 -5.64
N LEU A 128 18.02 9.12 -5.55
CA LEU A 128 19.43 9.44 -5.31
C LEU A 128 19.92 8.84 -3.98
N ALA A 129 19.17 9.02 -2.89
CA ALA A 129 19.52 8.48 -1.58
C ALA A 129 19.64 6.95 -1.63
N THR A 130 18.67 6.28 -2.26
CA THR A 130 18.65 4.81 -2.41
C THR A 130 19.86 4.29 -3.19
N LEU A 131 20.24 4.98 -4.27
CA LEU A 131 21.43 4.63 -5.05
C LEU A 131 22.73 4.92 -4.26
N GLN A 132 22.75 5.98 -3.45
CA GLN A 132 23.91 6.35 -2.64
C GLN A 132 24.20 5.36 -1.50
N GLU A 133 23.19 4.61 -1.06
CA GLU A 133 23.35 3.51 -0.09
C GLU A 133 24.02 2.27 -0.70
N GLN A 134 24.08 2.17 -2.03
CA GLN A 134 24.74 1.06 -2.72
C GLN A 134 26.27 1.18 -2.69
N THR A 135 26.97 0.08 -2.93
CA THR A 135 28.45 0.04 -2.99
C THR A 135 29.04 0.98 -4.04
N PHE A 136 28.31 1.26 -5.12
CA PHE A 136 28.69 2.19 -6.19
C PHE A 136 28.14 3.61 -5.99
N GLY A 137 27.40 3.85 -4.91
CA GLY A 137 26.60 5.05 -4.69
C GLY A 137 27.39 6.36 -4.69
N GLY A 138 28.65 6.32 -4.26
CA GLY A 138 29.55 7.48 -4.30
C GLY A 138 29.86 8.00 -5.71
N LEU A 139 29.51 7.26 -6.75
CA LEU A 139 29.65 7.66 -8.14
C LEU A 139 28.40 8.37 -8.70
N VAL A 140 27.27 8.37 -7.99
CA VAL A 140 26.02 9.02 -8.44
C VAL A 140 25.84 10.33 -7.68
N SER A 141 25.87 11.45 -8.41
CA SER A 141 25.79 12.79 -7.81
C SER A 141 24.45 13.49 -8.01
N GLY A 142 23.61 13.01 -8.92
CA GLY A 142 22.35 13.66 -9.26
C GLY A 142 21.38 12.74 -9.98
N VAL A 143 20.08 13.04 -9.83
CA VAL A 143 18.97 12.39 -10.54
C VAL A 143 18.02 13.47 -11.04
N THR A 144 17.73 13.45 -12.34
CA THR A 144 16.76 14.35 -12.98
C THR A 144 15.71 13.53 -13.70
N ALA A 145 14.44 13.86 -13.48
CA ALA A 145 13.32 13.23 -14.18
C ALA A 145 12.85 14.11 -15.35
N ASP A 146 12.58 13.48 -16.49
CA ASP A 146 11.88 14.09 -17.62
C ASP A 146 10.54 13.37 -17.81
N SER A 147 9.47 14.01 -17.35
CA SER A 147 8.11 13.46 -17.44
C SER A 147 7.57 13.43 -18.87
N SER A 148 8.10 14.26 -19.78
CA SER A 148 7.67 14.30 -21.17
C SER A 148 8.26 13.15 -21.99
N ALA A 149 9.51 12.78 -21.71
CA ALA A 149 10.19 11.64 -22.32
C ALA A 149 9.93 10.31 -21.59
N GLY A 150 9.51 10.39 -20.32
CA GLY A 150 9.37 9.26 -19.41
C GLY A 150 10.71 8.66 -19.02
N THR A 151 11.73 9.50 -18.79
CA THR A 151 13.12 9.08 -18.55
C THR A 151 13.68 9.64 -17.26
N LEU A 152 14.64 8.91 -16.68
CA LEU A 152 15.48 9.37 -15.58
C LEU A 152 16.91 9.51 -16.08
N ALA A 153 17.52 10.65 -15.78
CA ALA A 153 18.93 10.90 -16.05
C ALA A 153 19.73 10.98 -14.75
N PHE A 154 20.84 10.27 -14.71
CA PHE A 154 21.76 10.18 -13.59
C PHE A 154 23.07 10.88 -13.95
N ASP A 155 23.52 11.75 -13.06
CA ASP A 155 24.86 12.34 -13.14
C ASP A 155 25.84 11.40 -12.45
N VAL A 156 26.84 10.96 -13.20
CA VAL A 156 27.70 9.86 -12.84
C VAL A 156 29.17 10.26 -12.92
N GLY A 157 29.97 9.74 -11.98
CA GLY A 157 31.40 9.96 -11.87
C GLY A 157 31.75 11.22 -11.07
N PRO A 158 33.05 11.51 -10.91
CA PRO A 158 33.52 12.67 -10.18
C PRO A 158 32.94 13.95 -10.81
N VAL A 159 32.19 14.74 -10.04
CA VAL A 159 31.58 16.01 -10.50
C VAL A 159 30.52 15.83 -11.61
N GLY A 160 29.95 14.64 -11.81
CA GLY A 160 28.86 14.42 -12.78
C GLY A 160 29.30 14.52 -14.25
N LEU A 161 30.52 14.10 -14.57
CA LEU A 161 31.12 14.21 -15.91
C LEU A 161 30.50 13.27 -16.95
N ALA A 162 29.70 12.30 -16.53
CA ALA A 162 28.99 11.40 -17.42
C ALA A 162 27.50 11.39 -17.07
N LYS A 163 26.66 11.11 -18.06
CA LYS A 163 25.21 11.09 -17.89
C LYS A 163 24.66 9.76 -18.36
N LEU A 164 23.96 9.06 -17.49
CA LEU A 164 23.22 7.83 -17.81
C LEU A 164 21.74 8.17 -17.88
N THR A 165 21.07 7.85 -18.99
CA THR A 165 19.63 8.03 -19.13
C THR A 165 18.96 6.67 -19.26
N VAL A 166 17.98 6.41 -18.40
CA VAL A 166 17.17 5.20 -18.41
C VAL A 166 15.70 5.53 -18.57
N LYS A 167 14.92 4.55 -19.02
CA LYS A 167 13.49 4.62 -19.21
C LYS A 167 12.83 3.45 -18.46
N PRO A 168 12.15 3.73 -17.34
CA PRO A 168 11.28 2.75 -16.71
C PRO A 168 10.09 2.45 -17.63
N THR A 169 9.75 1.18 -17.79
CA THR A 169 8.60 0.69 -18.54
C THR A 169 7.92 -0.43 -17.76
N VAL A 170 6.63 -0.63 -17.97
CA VAL A 170 5.89 -1.75 -17.38
C VAL A 170 5.55 -2.73 -18.48
N THR A 171 6.08 -3.95 -18.38
CA THR A 171 5.84 -5.02 -19.35
C THR A 171 5.34 -6.25 -18.60
N ASN A 172 4.13 -6.74 -18.93
CA ASN A 172 3.50 -7.90 -18.29
C ASN A 172 3.39 -7.80 -16.75
N GLY A 173 3.06 -6.63 -16.22
CA GLY A 173 2.95 -6.40 -14.76
C GLY A 173 4.30 -6.25 -14.06
N VAL A 174 5.42 -6.36 -14.78
CA VAL A 174 6.78 -6.21 -14.24
C VAL A 174 7.36 -4.88 -14.69
N VAL A 175 7.98 -4.17 -13.74
CA VAL A 175 8.76 -2.97 -14.06
C VAL A 175 10.11 -3.39 -14.64
N ASP A 176 10.40 -2.88 -15.83
CA ASP A 176 11.65 -3.05 -16.58
C ASP A 176 12.30 -1.70 -16.80
N VAL A 177 13.61 -1.59 -16.60
CA VAL A 177 14.35 -0.32 -16.70
C VAL A 177 15.36 -0.42 -17.84
N GLN A 178 15.13 0.32 -18.92
CA GLN A 178 15.95 0.25 -20.13
C GLN A 178 16.91 1.42 -20.21
N THR A 179 18.17 1.17 -20.52
CA THR A 179 19.12 2.24 -20.85
C THR A 179 18.83 2.81 -22.23
N VAL A 180 18.57 4.12 -22.31
CA VAL A 180 18.22 4.82 -23.57
C VAL A 180 19.28 5.83 -24.01
N GLY A 181 20.20 6.19 -23.12
CA GLY A 181 21.30 7.09 -23.47
C GLY A 181 22.45 7.02 -22.47
N ALA A 182 23.67 7.19 -22.95
CA ALA A 182 24.87 7.34 -22.14
C ALA A 182 25.75 8.40 -22.79
N GLU A 183 25.84 9.59 -22.19
CA GLU A 183 26.70 10.67 -22.67
C GLU A 183 28.03 10.67 -21.91
N ILE A 184 29.12 10.78 -22.66
CA ILE A 184 30.48 10.53 -22.19
C ILE A 184 31.38 11.69 -22.59
N LEU A 185 32.03 12.35 -21.61
CA LEU A 185 33.09 13.34 -21.85
C LEU A 185 34.47 12.69 -22.08
N GLY A 186 34.54 11.60 -22.86
CA GLY A 186 35.79 10.94 -23.27
C GLY A 186 36.27 9.75 -22.41
N LEU A 187 35.55 9.37 -21.34
CA LEU A 187 35.79 8.17 -20.54
C LEU A 187 34.49 7.35 -20.43
N GLY A 188 34.48 6.12 -20.95
CA GLY A 188 33.29 5.27 -20.94
C GLY A 188 32.77 5.02 -19.52
N LEU A 189 31.44 4.91 -19.38
CA LEU A 189 30.82 4.46 -18.13
C LEU A 189 31.15 2.98 -17.90
N PRO A 190 31.58 2.58 -16.69
CA PRO A 190 31.71 1.17 -16.34
C PRO A 190 30.36 0.46 -16.49
N THR A 191 30.35 -0.71 -17.14
CA THR A 191 29.13 -1.52 -17.33
C THR A 191 28.51 -1.89 -15.99
N ASP A 192 29.33 -2.28 -15.01
CA ASP A 192 28.87 -2.69 -13.68
C ASP A 192 28.10 -1.59 -12.94
N LEU A 193 28.40 -0.32 -13.24
CA LEU A 193 27.70 0.83 -12.66
C LEU A 193 26.34 1.04 -13.31
N VAL A 194 26.27 0.92 -14.64
CA VAL A 194 25.00 1.00 -15.38
C VAL A 194 24.08 -0.13 -14.94
N ASP A 195 24.61 -1.35 -14.92
CA ASP A 195 23.88 -2.55 -14.50
C ASP A 195 23.44 -2.43 -13.03
N GLY A 196 24.31 -1.91 -12.15
CA GLY A 196 23.97 -1.64 -10.76
C GLY A 196 22.80 -0.67 -10.59
N ILE A 197 22.81 0.47 -11.30
CA ILE A 197 21.71 1.45 -11.23
C ILE A 197 20.40 0.84 -11.75
N VAL A 198 20.45 0.15 -12.90
CA VAL A 198 19.30 -0.51 -13.51
C VAL A 198 18.73 -1.57 -12.56
N GLN A 199 19.59 -2.41 -11.98
CA GLN A 199 19.21 -3.47 -11.06
C GLN A 199 18.58 -2.90 -9.77
N THR A 200 19.21 -1.90 -9.14
CA THR A 200 18.66 -1.28 -7.93
C THR A 200 17.29 -0.65 -8.17
N LEU A 201 17.10 0.07 -9.29
CA LEU A 201 15.80 0.62 -9.65
C LEU A 201 14.76 -0.49 -9.87
N THR A 202 15.15 -1.55 -10.57
CA THR A 202 14.29 -2.69 -10.85
C THR A 202 13.86 -3.40 -9.56
N ASP A 203 14.80 -3.74 -8.69
CA ASP A 203 14.53 -4.42 -7.41
C ASP A 203 13.67 -3.55 -6.47
N SER A 204 13.94 -2.25 -6.44
CA SER A 204 13.16 -1.28 -5.64
C SER A 204 11.71 -1.20 -6.09
N LEU A 205 11.46 -1.33 -7.40
CA LEU A 205 10.13 -1.22 -8.00
C LEU A 205 9.41 -2.58 -8.11
N GLN A 206 10.12 -3.70 -7.93
CA GLN A 206 9.57 -5.06 -8.01
C GLN A 206 9.18 -5.67 -6.66
N THR A 207 9.41 -4.98 -5.53
CA THR A 207 8.99 -5.48 -4.22
C THR A 207 7.46 -5.37 -4.08
N TYR A 208 6.72 -6.33 -4.66
CA TYR A 208 5.29 -6.48 -4.46
C TYR A 208 5.03 -7.48 -3.33
N PRO A 209 4.36 -7.08 -2.23
CA PRO A 209 3.85 -8.07 -1.29
C PRO A 209 2.78 -8.93 -1.99
N LEU A 210 2.86 -10.25 -1.79
CA LEU A 210 1.81 -11.26 -2.07
C LEU A 210 1.69 -11.84 -3.49
N ASP A 211 2.79 -12.12 -4.20
CA ASP A 211 2.77 -12.91 -5.46
C ASP A 211 1.74 -12.36 -6.49
N MET A 212 1.44 -11.06 -6.39
CA MET A 212 0.50 -10.36 -7.25
C MET A 212 1.21 -10.12 -8.59
N LYS A 213 0.72 -10.77 -9.63
CA LYS A 213 1.15 -10.57 -11.03
C LYS A 213 0.28 -9.54 -11.72
#